data_AF-A0A7Z2JJE4-F1
#
_entry.id   AF-A0A7Z2JJE4-F1
#
_cell.length_a   1.000
_cell.length_b   1.000
_cell.length_c   1.000
_cell.angle_alpha   90.00
_cell.angle_beta   90.00
_cell.angle_gamma   90.00
#
_symmetry.space_group_name_H-M   'P 1'
#
loop_
_entity.id
_entity.type
_entity.pdbx_description
1 polymer ?
#
loop_
_entity_poly.entity_id
_entity_poly.type
_entity_poly.pdbx_seq_one_letter_code
_entity_poly.pdbx_strand_id
1 'polypeptide(L)'
;MSEDTFAFRLKVLLEHKQLSLQQVADVVGISRPAVHKWTRGGEIDYSNLRRLAAFLDVNWVWLRYGDEAVKDLGINGKTELPMTDLRRRHTAEIVSNEARMKQAQEAAGIVTWEWNLVTDELFYSSNCARLYGREIHTNEAFWEILHPEDAHWLNAETMRAVIAKKAPQVWDFRIILPDGRVRWIESRLATLLDDAGRAVRVVGTTIDISARKEAESALLSRFQLLNDAARLAGVGAWRWLRNADELVVTEEWCRLFGVDAAAPPRHYVDLSRHIHAEDRAAREAAVNEALAQRADYRVLYRAALPDDTWRLVVEHGQARVSPHGDDVWITALCRAAQPADMNASD
;
A
#
# COMPACT_ATOMS: atom_id res chain seq x y z
N MET A 1 42.89 -5.24 -1.65
CA MET A 1 44.19 -4.96 -0.97
C MET A 1 43.83 -4.47 0.41
N SER A 2 44.33 -5.08 1.49
CA SER A 2 43.77 -4.82 2.83
C SER A 2 43.86 -3.34 3.21
N GLU A 3 42.71 -2.75 3.54
CA GLU A 3 42.53 -1.32 3.79
C GLU A 3 43.08 -0.86 5.15
N ASP A 4 43.73 -1.75 5.92
CA ASP A 4 44.16 -1.47 7.29
C ASP A 4 45.65 -1.80 7.54
N THR A 5 46.54 -1.29 6.69
CA THR A 5 48.00 -1.40 6.91
C THR A 5 48.57 -0.14 7.57
N PHE A 6 49.69 -0.27 8.29
CA PHE A 6 50.41 0.87 8.89
C PHE A 6 50.69 1.99 7.88
N ALA A 7 51.13 1.63 6.67
CA ALA A 7 51.44 2.58 5.61
C ALA A 7 50.21 3.37 5.13
N PHE A 8 49.06 2.70 5.07
CA PHE A 8 47.79 3.33 4.73
C PHE A 8 47.36 4.31 5.84
N ARG A 9 47.35 3.88 7.10
CA ARG A 9 47.02 4.73 8.26
C ARG A 9 47.92 5.97 8.33
N LEU A 10 49.22 5.79 8.11
CA LEU A 10 50.17 6.90 8.10
C LEU A 10 49.87 7.91 6.98
N LYS A 11 49.61 7.45 5.75
CA LYS A 11 49.27 8.35 4.62
C LYS A 11 48.05 9.21 4.91
N VAL A 12 46.98 8.58 5.40
CA VAL A 12 45.72 9.27 5.73
C VAL A 12 45.94 10.34 6.80
N LEU A 13 46.75 10.06 7.82
CA LEU A 13 47.06 11.02 8.88
C LEU A 13 47.87 12.22 8.38
N LEU A 14 48.82 12.01 7.47
CA LEU A 14 49.64 13.09 6.91
C LEU A 14 48.84 14.02 6.01
N GLU A 15 47.99 13.46 5.14
CA GLU A 15 47.08 14.24 4.31
C GLU A 15 46.11 15.06 5.16
N HIS A 16 45.52 14.44 6.19
CA HIS A 16 44.57 15.10 7.07
C HIS A 16 45.17 16.25 7.88
N LYS A 17 46.35 16.04 8.50
CA LYS A 17 47.02 17.07 9.28
C LYS A 17 47.79 18.08 8.41
N GLN A 18 47.68 17.98 7.08
CA GLN A 18 48.42 18.78 6.10
C GLN A 18 49.94 18.80 6.38
N LEU A 19 50.47 17.65 6.81
CA LEU A 19 51.87 17.49 7.17
C LEU A 19 52.67 17.01 5.96
N SER A 20 53.73 17.74 5.65
CA SER A 20 54.72 17.29 4.68
C SER A 20 55.59 16.18 5.24
N LEU A 21 56.11 15.31 4.36
CA LEU A 21 57.11 14.30 4.73
C LEU A 21 58.37 14.92 5.37
N GLN A 22 58.67 16.19 5.05
CA GLN A 22 59.80 16.91 5.64
C GLN A 22 59.51 17.28 7.10
N GLN A 23 58.33 17.80 7.42
CA GLN A 23 57.95 18.11 8.82
C GLN A 23 57.99 16.86 9.72
N VAL A 24 57.55 15.71 9.20
CA VAL A 24 57.64 14.44 9.93
C VAL A 24 59.09 14.02 10.12
N ALA A 25 59.92 14.16 9.08
CA ALA A 25 61.34 13.84 9.13
C ALA A 25 62.08 14.68 10.19
N ASP A 26 61.79 15.98 10.24
CA ASP A 26 62.38 16.93 11.16
C ASP A 26 62.01 16.62 12.63
N VAL A 27 60.74 16.27 12.89
CA VAL A 27 60.26 15.97 14.25
C VAL A 27 60.73 14.60 14.75
N VAL A 28 60.76 13.59 13.88
CA VAL A 28 61.20 12.25 14.26
C VAL A 28 62.74 12.15 14.30
N GLY A 29 63.44 13.08 13.63
CA GLY A 29 64.90 13.14 13.57
C GLY A 29 65.49 12.16 12.57
N ILE A 30 64.84 11.96 11.43
CA ILE A 30 65.25 11.01 10.37
C ILE A 30 65.22 11.67 8.99
N SER A 31 65.66 10.95 7.94
CA SER A 31 65.65 11.48 6.58
C SER A 31 64.26 11.40 5.93
N ARG A 32 63.90 12.40 5.12
CA ARG A 32 62.66 12.40 4.32
C ARG A 32 62.46 11.12 3.48
N PRO A 33 63.49 10.53 2.84
CA PRO A 33 63.36 9.24 2.16
C PRO A 33 62.93 8.08 3.07
N ALA A 34 63.37 8.07 4.33
CA ALA A 34 62.97 7.05 5.30
C ALA A 34 61.47 7.17 5.66
N VAL A 35 60.96 8.39 5.88
CA VAL A 35 59.52 8.64 6.07
C VAL A 35 58.72 8.22 4.82
N HIS A 36 59.22 8.54 3.63
CA HIS A 36 58.58 8.13 2.38
C HIS A 36 58.51 6.60 2.23
N LYS A 37 59.54 5.86 2.69
CA LYS A 37 59.54 4.39 2.72
C LYS A 37 58.40 3.84 3.60
N TRP A 38 58.13 4.45 4.75
CA TRP A 38 57.02 4.04 5.63
C TRP A 38 55.65 4.17 4.96
N THR A 39 55.44 5.25 4.21
CA THR A 39 54.18 5.44 3.46
C THR A 39 53.97 4.42 2.32
N ARG A 40 55.01 3.66 1.94
CA ARG A 40 54.97 2.61 0.91
C ARG A 40 55.06 1.19 1.47
N GLY A 41 54.85 1.00 2.77
CA GLY A 41 54.89 -0.34 3.39
C GLY A 41 56.25 -0.71 3.96
N GLY A 42 57.18 0.24 4.09
CA GLY A 42 58.45 0.02 4.78
C GLY A 42 58.28 -0.20 6.28
N GLU A 43 59.19 -0.97 6.86
CA GLU A 43 59.25 -1.17 8.31
C GLU A 43 59.67 0.10 9.06
N ILE A 44 59.08 0.28 10.24
CA ILE A 44 59.41 1.33 11.21
C ILE A 44 59.83 0.64 12.50
N ASP A 45 60.94 1.08 13.09
CA ASP A 45 61.36 0.60 14.40
C ASP A 45 60.50 1.19 15.52
N TYR A 46 60.57 0.55 16.69
CA TYR A 46 59.74 0.89 17.83
C TYR A 46 59.97 2.33 18.36
N SER A 47 61.21 2.80 18.37
CA SER A 47 61.56 4.15 18.84
C SER A 47 60.93 5.22 17.95
N ASN A 48 61.08 5.07 16.63
CA ASN A 48 60.52 5.98 15.65
C ASN A 48 58.99 5.92 15.61
N LEU A 49 58.40 4.72 15.77
CA LEU A 49 56.96 4.56 15.91
C LEU A 49 56.39 5.33 17.10
N ARG A 50 57.06 5.29 18.26
CA ARG A 50 56.63 6.02 19.47
C ARG A 50 56.71 7.54 19.29
N ARG A 51 57.80 8.04 18.69
CA ARG A 51 57.93 9.48 18.37
C ARG A 51 56.90 9.94 17.36
N LEU A 52 56.68 9.16 16.31
CA LEU A 52 55.70 9.45 15.28
C LEU A 52 54.27 9.46 15.85
N ALA A 53 53.91 8.46 16.67
CA ALA A 53 52.61 8.39 17.32
C ALA A 53 52.37 9.58 18.28
N ALA A 54 53.40 9.96 19.05
CA ALA A 54 53.33 11.13 19.92
C ALA A 54 53.16 12.44 19.13
N PHE A 55 53.88 12.60 18.02
CA PHE A 55 53.74 13.77 17.15
C PHE A 55 52.37 13.85 16.46
N LEU A 56 51.85 12.71 16.03
CA LEU A 56 50.53 12.63 15.38
C LEU A 56 49.38 12.67 16.39
N ASP A 57 49.67 12.63 17.69
CA ASP A 57 48.69 12.56 18.79
C ASP A 57 47.74 11.37 18.64
N VAL A 58 48.31 10.17 18.45
CA VAL A 58 47.58 8.90 18.28
C VAL A 58 48.18 7.78 19.12
N ASN A 59 47.40 6.74 19.38
CA ASN A 59 47.91 5.54 20.04
C ASN A 59 48.90 4.79 19.13
N TRP A 60 50.09 4.45 19.63
CA TRP A 60 51.13 3.79 18.86
C TRP A 60 50.80 2.34 18.48
N VAL A 61 50.05 1.62 19.33
CA VAL A 61 49.59 0.24 19.08
C VAL A 61 48.62 0.26 17.92
N TRP A 62 47.66 1.18 17.97
CA TRP A 62 46.71 1.43 16.90
C TRP A 62 47.43 1.78 15.58
N LEU A 63 48.37 2.74 15.62
CA LEU A 63 49.10 3.18 14.44
C LEU A 63 49.78 1.98 13.74
N ARG A 64 50.38 1.08 14.51
CA ARG A 64 51.10 -0.10 14.00
C ARG A 64 50.21 -1.27 13.61
N TYR A 65 49.20 -1.60 14.42
CA TYR A 65 48.47 -2.87 14.33
C TYR A 65 46.97 -2.73 14.02
N GLY A 66 46.42 -1.52 13.99
CA GLY A 66 45.01 -1.28 13.65
C GLY A 66 44.04 -1.48 14.81
N ASP A 67 42.74 -1.46 14.50
CA ASP A 67 41.65 -1.44 15.48
C ASP A 67 41.47 -2.78 16.21
N GLU A 68 41.75 -3.91 15.56
CA GLU A 68 41.60 -5.25 16.15
C GLU A 68 42.57 -5.46 17.34
N ALA A 69 43.84 -5.09 17.17
CA ALA A 69 44.85 -5.23 18.22
C ALA A 69 44.56 -4.35 19.46
N VAL A 70 43.91 -3.20 19.25
CA VAL A 70 43.53 -2.28 20.35
C VAL A 70 42.37 -2.86 21.16
N LYS A 71 41.40 -3.52 20.48
CA LYS A 71 40.29 -4.23 21.12
C LYS A 71 40.78 -5.43 21.95
N ASP A 72 41.69 -6.23 21.40
CA ASP A 72 42.23 -7.41 22.09
C ASP A 72 43.02 -7.07 23.35
N LEU A 73 43.64 -5.90 23.39
CA LEU A 73 44.44 -5.43 24.53
C LEU A 73 43.64 -4.61 25.56
N GLY A 74 42.33 -4.41 25.34
CA GLY A 74 41.47 -3.63 26.25
C GLY A 74 41.87 -2.15 26.39
N ILE A 75 42.61 -1.61 25.41
CA ILE A 75 43.11 -0.24 25.44
C ILE A 75 41.99 0.69 24.98
N ASN A 76 41.21 1.22 25.92
CA ASN A 76 40.17 2.23 25.66
C ASN A 76 40.79 3.60 25.35
N GLY A 77 41.32 3.77 24.15
CA GLY A 77 41.63 5.07 23.56
C GLY A 77 40.82 5.26 22.29
N LYS A 78 39.63 5.88 22.39
CA LYS A 78 38.85 6.29 21.21
C LYS A 78 39.69 7.28 20.39
N THR A 79 40.33 6.80 19.33
CA THR A 79 40.88 7.67 18.30
C THR A 79 39.91 7.61 17.14
N GLU A 80 39.03 8.62 17.03
CA GLU A 80 38.18 8.77 15.85
C GLU A 80 39.08 9.02 14.64
N LEU A 81 39.24 7.99 13.80
CA LEU A 81 39.82 8.15 12.48
C LEU A 81 39.01 9.20 11.71
N PRO A 82 39.63 10.22 11.08
CA PRO A 82 38.91 11.14 10.23
C PRO A 82 38.26 10.37 9.07
N MET A 83 36.95 10.57 8.91
CA MET A 83 36.11 9.97 7.88
C MET A 83 36.73 10.23 6.49
N THR A 84 37.20 9.21 5.79
CA THR A 84 37.70 9.31 4.40
C THR A 84 36.62 9.88 3.48
N ASP A 85 36.99 10.59 2.41
CA ASP A 85 36.03 11.20 1.47
C ASP A 85 35.07 10.19 0.82
N LEU A 86 35.47 8.91 0.74
CA LEU A 86 34.60 7.82 0.31
C LEU A 86 33.53 7.49 1.36
N ARG A 87 33.92 7.36 2.64
CA ARG A 87 32.96 7.16 3.72
C ARG A 87 32.03 8.37 3.88
N ARG A 88 32.54 9.60 3.76
CA ARG A 88 31.70 10.82 3.78
C ARG A 88 30.63 10.80 2.70
N ARG A 89 31.01 10.41 1.47
CA ARG A 89 30.06 10.28 0.35
C ARG A 89 29.02 9.19 0.62
N HIS A 90 29.43 7.99 1.02
CA HIS A 90 28.48 6.92 1.34
C HIS A 90 27.56 7.26 2.52
N THR A 91 28.08 7.86 3.59
CA THR A 91 27.26 8.30 4.72
C THR A 91 26.29 9.41 4.30
N ALA A 92 26.74 10.38 3.50
CA ALA A 92 25.87 11.41 2.96
C ALA A 92 24.78 10.84 2.04
N GLU A 93 25.11 9.83 1.22
CA GLU A 93 24.15 9.10 0.38
C GLU A 93 23.14 8.31 1.21
N ILE A 94 23.58 7.60 2.25
CA ILE A 94 22.70 6.87 3.18
C ILE A 94 21.75 7.86 3.86
N VAL A 95 22.27 8.93 4.46
CA VAL A 95 21.46 9.95 5.14
C VAL A 95 20.47 10.61 4.18
N SER A 96 20.90 10.91 2.95
CA SER A 96 20.02 11.49 1.93
C SER A 96 18.93 10.51 1.46
N ASN A 97 19.26 9.23 1.31
CA ASN A 97 18.28 8.19 0.97
C ASN A 97 17.30 7.92 2.11
N GLU A 98 17.79 7.84 3.35
CA GLU A 98 16.95 7.71 4.54
C GLU A 98 15.99 8.90 4.69
N ALA A 99 16.48 10.13 4.49
CA ALA A 99 15.64 11.32 4.54
C ALA A 99 14.54 11.29 3.46
N ARG A 100 14.89 10.92 2.21
CA ARG A 100 13.91 10.76 1.13
C ARG A 100 12.90 9.66 1.42
N MET A 101 13.34 8.52 1.96
CA MET A 101 12.45 7.41 2.28
C MET A 101 11.49 7.79 3.40
N LYS A 102 11.98 8.46 4.46
CA LYS A 102 11.17 8.98 5.55
C LYS A 102 10.11 9.97 5.04
N GLN A 103 10.52 10.93 4.19
CA GLN A 103 9.60 11.90 3.62
C GLN A 103 8.53 11.23 2.73
N ALA A 104 8.90 10.22 1.94
CA ALA A 104 7.95 9.45 1.13
C ALA A 104 6.94 8.70 2.00
N GLN A 105 7.39 8.05 3.09
CA GLN A 105 6.52 7.37 4.05
C GLN A 105 5.54 8.34 4.72
N GLU A 106 6.03 9.49 5.19
CA GLU A 106 5.19 10.51 5.82
C GLU A 106 4.17 11.12 4.86
N ALA A 107 4.57 11.40 3.61
CA ALA A 107 3.68 11.92 2.58
C ALA A 107 2.61 10.90 2.16
N ALA A 108 2.97 9.62 2.11
CA ALA A 108 2.04 8.53 1.82
C ALA A 108 1.18 8.13 3.03
N GLY A 109 1.43 8.68 4.22
CA GLY A 109 0.75 8.30 5.46
C GLY A 109 1.05 6.86 5.89
N ILE A 110 2.16 6.27 5.42
CA ILE A 110 2.58 4.92 5.75
C ILE A 110 3.36 4.95 7.06
N VAL A 111 2.87 4.23 8.05
CA VAL A 111 3.61 3.94 9.28
C VAL A 111 4.34 2.61 9.09
N THR A 112 5.63 2.57 9.39
CA THR A 112 6.39 1.32 9.44
C THR A 112 6.60 0.91 10.88
N TRP A 113 6.56 -0.38 11.14
CA TRP A 113 6.83 -0.91 12.46
C TRP A 113 7.66 -2.17 12.39
N GLU A 114 8.37 -2.42 13.47
CA GLU A 114 9.25 -3.56 13.62
C GLU A 114 9.20 -4.07 15.05
N TRP A 115 9.00 -5.36 15.19
CA TRP A 115 9.07 -6.05 16.46
C TRP A 115 10.24 -7.04 16.46
N ASN A 116 11.20 -6.83 17.35
CA ASN A 116 12.29 -7.76 17.59
C ASN A 116 11.80 -8.89 18.51
N LEU A 117 11.71 -10.11 17.98
CA LEU A 117 11.18 -11.26 18.73
C LEU A 117 12.16 -11.80 19.77
N VAL A 118 13.42 -11.36 19.75
CA VAL A 118 14.47 -11.77 20.69
C VAL A 118 14.56 -10.82 21.88
N THR A 119 14.53 -9.50 21.61
CA THR A 119 14.61 -8.46 22.66
C THR A 119 13.25 -7.95 23.14
N ASP A 120 12.18 -8.32 22.43
CA ASP A 120 10.81 -7.81 22.60
C ASP A 120 10.68 -6.29 22.35
N GLU A 121 11.67 -5.68 21.70
CA GLU A 121 11.64 -4.25 21.37
C GLU A 121 10.73 -3.98 20.17
N LEU A 122 9.87 -2.96 20.31
CA LEU A 122 8.94 -2.52 19.28
C LEU A 122 9.32 -1.11 18.81
N PHE A 123 9.59 -0.98 17.52
CA PHE A 123 9.93 0.28 16.86
C PHE A 123 8.82 0.67 15.90
N TYR A 124 8.45 1.95 15.91
CA TYR A 124 7.58 2.56 14.93
C TYR A 124 8.27 3.75 14.26
N SER A 125 7.88 4.07 13.03
CA SER A 125 8.27 5.32 12.37
C SER A 125 7.70 6.54 13.09
N SER A 126 8.34 7.70 12.90
CA SER A 126 8.00 8.95 13.63
C SER A 126 6.58 9.48 13.40
N ASN A 127 5.88 8.99 12.38
CA ASN A 127 4.49 9.34 12.10
C ASN A 127 3.46 8.42 12.78
N CYS A 128 3.90 7.50 13.64
CA CYS A 128 3.06 6.58 14.42
C CYS A 128 1.93 7.31 15.17
N ALA A 129 2.28 8.34 15.95
CA ALA A 129 1.31 9.12 16.71
C ALA A 129 0.24 9.81 15.85
N ARG A 130 0.54 10.13 14.59
CA ARG A 130 -0.44 10.72 13.66
C ARG A 130 -1.52 9.70 13.27
N LEU A 131 -1.14 8.43 13.13
CA LEU A 131 -2.04 7.34 12.72
C LEU A 131 -2.78 6.72 13.91
N TYR A 132 -2.14 6.52 15.06
CA TYR A 132 -2.79 5.93 16.24
C TYR A 132 -3.31 6.95 17.25
N GLY A 133 -3.01 8.23 17.07
CA GLY A 133 -3.36 9.30 18.02
C GLY A 133 -2.47 9.33 19.28
N ARG A 134 -1.52 8.39 19.39
CA ARG A 134 -0.51 8.29 20.46
C ARG A 134 0.70 7.50 20.00
N GLU A 135 1.81 7.66 20.71
CA GLU A 135 2.95 6.78 20.56
C GLU A 135 2.64 5.38 21.09
N ILE A 136 3.17 4.37 20.41
CA ILE A 136 3.06 2.96 20.78
C ILE A 136 4.47 2.42 20.97
N HIS A 137 4.74 1.90 22.16
CA HIS A 137 6.07 1.40 22.55
C HIS A 137 6.08 -0.08 22.95
N THR A 138 4.90 -0.66 23.20
CA THR A 138 4.75 -2.06 23.56
C THR A 138 3.58 -2.69 22.81
N ASN A 139 3.58 -4.01 22.70
CA ASN A 139 2.48 -4.74 22.08
C ASN A 139 1.19 -4.61 22.92
N GLU A 140 1.28 -4.56 24.24
CA GLU A 140 0.14 -4.36 25.14
C GLU A 140 -0.55 -3.04 24.84
N ALA A 141 0.21 -1.95 24.68
CA ALA A 141 -0.32 -0.64 24.34
C ALA A 141 -1.02 -0.64 22.96
N PHE A 142 -0.56 -1.48 22.03
CA PHE A 142 -1.23 -1.67 20.75
C PHE A 142 -2.52 -2.48 20.88
N TRP A 143 -2.55 -3.54 21.69
CA TRP A 143 -3.76 -4.33 21.89
C TRP A 143 -4.88 -3.55 22.58
N GLU A 144 -4.55 -2.61 23.47
CA GLU A 144 -5.51 -1.74 24.17
C GLU A 144 -6.31 -0.82 23.23
N ILE A 145 -5.74 -0.44 22.09
CA ILE A 145 -6.40 0.48 21.15
C ILE A 145 -7.24 -0.25 20.10
N LEU A 146 -7.22 -1.58 20.06
CA LEU A 146 -8.04 -2.34 19.12
C LEU A 146 -9.53 -2.21 19.44
N HIS A 147 -10.35 -2.18 18.39
CA HIS A 147 -11.79 -2.26 18.56
C HIS A 147 -12.18 -3.60 19.25
N PRO A 148 -13.13 -3.63 20.20
CA PRO A 148 -13.47 -4.84 20.95
C PRO A 148 -13.85 -6.04 20.07
N GLU A 149 -14.54 -5.79 18.96
CA GLU A 149 -14.89 -6.83 17.98
C GLU A 149 -13.68 -7.38 17.22
N ASP A 150 -12.59 -6.62 17.11
CA ASP A 150 -11.41 -7.08 16.37
C ASP A 150 -10.37 -7.71 17.31
N ALA A 151 -10.35 -7.29 18.57
CA ALA A 151 -9.46 -7.84 19.61
C ALA A 151 -9.64 -9.36 19.84
N HIS A 152 -10.80 -9.94 19.51
CA HIS A 152 -11.03 -11.37 19.68
C HIS A 152 -10.17 -12.22 18.73
N TRP A 153 -9.85 -11.71 17.54
CA TRP A 153 -9.06 -12.44 16.53
C TRP A 153 -7.69 -11.81 16.33
N LEU A 154 -7.53 -10.52 16.54
CA LEU A 154 -6.25 -9.82 16.46
C LEU A 154 -5.65 -9.67 17.85
N ASN A 155 -4.93 -10.70 18.29
CA ASN A 155 -4.31 -10.75 19.61
C ASN A 155 -2.95 -11.47 19.57
N ALA A 156 -2.29 -11.53 20.72
CA ALA A 156 -0.98 -12.15 20.86
C ALA A 156 -0.92 -13.63 20.41
N GLU A 157 -2.00 -14.41 20.58
CA GLU A 157 -2.06 -15.81 20.15
C GLU A 157 -2.06 -15.91 18.62
N THR A 158 -2.93 -15.14 17.97
CA THR A 158 -2.98 -15.08 16.51
C THR A 158 -1.66 -14.59 15.92
N MET A 159 -1.04 -13.59 16.55
CA MET A 159 0.27 -13.10 16.11
C MET A 159 1.35 -14.20 16.20
N ARG A 160 1.36 -15.00 17.28
CA ARG A 160 2.25 -16.18 17.38
C ARG A 160 2.01 -17.20 16.27
N ALA A 161 0.76 -17.49 15.96
CA ALA A 161 0.42 -18.40 14.86
C ALA A 161 0.89 -17.87 13.49
N VAL A 162 0.82 -16.55 13.28
CA VAL A 162 1.26 -15.90 12.04
C VAL A 162 2.77 -15.93 11.88
N ILE A 163 3.50 -15.65 12.96
CA ILE A 163 4.96 -15.77 12.99
C ILE A 163 5.39 -17.21 12.66
N ALA A 164 4.67 -18.21 13.17
CA ALA A 164 4.95 -19.62 12.89
C ALA A 164 4.71 -20.00 11.41
N LYS A 165 3.78 -19.35 10.72
CA LYS A 165 3.52 -19.57 9.28
C LYS A 165 4.64 -19.03 8.38
N LYS A 166 5.42 -18.03 8.84
CA LYS A 166 6.54 -17.42 8.10
C LYS A 166 6.16 -16.88 6.71
N ALA A 167 4.90 -16.48 6.53
CA ALA A 167 4.36 -15.98 5.27
C ALA A 167 3.82 -14.55 5.45
N PRO A 168 3.92 -13.69 4.43
CA PRO A 168 3.31 -12.36 4.48
C PRO A 168 1.81 -12.44 4.79
N GLN A 169 1.31 -11.51 5.61
CA GLN A 169 -0.11 -11.38 5.93
C GLN A 169 -0.58 -9.95 5.70
N VAL A 170 -1.87 -9.80 5.39
CA VAL A 170 -2.55 -8.51 5.24
C VAL A 170 -3.82 -8.55 6.07
N TRP A 171 -4.01 -7.56 6.94
CA TRP A 171 -5.16 -7.47 7.84
C TRP A 171 -5.80 -6.09 7.78
N ASP A 172 -7.13 -6.09 7.66
CA ASP A 172 -7.97 -4.91 7.84
C ASP A 172 -8.61 -5.01 9.24
N PHE A 173 -8.36 -4.04 10.11
CA PHE A 173 -8.94 -3.99 11.45
C PHE A 173 -9.21 -2.56 11.90
N ARG A 174 -9.98 -2.41 12.98
CA ARG A 174 -10.36 -1.12 13.55
C ARG A 174 -9.55 -0.85 14.81
N ILE A 175 -9.16 0.41 14.96
CA ILE A 175 -8.64 0.98 16.20
C ILE A 175 -9.59 2.04 16.73
N ILE A 176 -9.52 2.29 18.02
CA ILE A 176 -10.21 3.37 18.72
C ILE A 176 -9.18 4.42 19.08
N LEU A 177 -9.36 5.64 18.54
CA LEU A 177 -8.50 6.78 18.84
C LEU A 177 -8.79 7.32 20.25
N PRO A 178 -7.87 8.10 20.85
CA PRO A 178 -8.10 8.70 22.18
C PRO A 178 -9.36 9.57 22.29
N ASP A 179 -9.86 10.11 21.18
CA ASP A 179 -11.10 10.88 21.12
C ASP A 179 -12.37 10.02 20.93
N GLY A 180 -12.22 8.69 20.93
CA GLY A 180 -13.31 7.72 20.76
C GLY A 180 -13.68 7.42 19.31
N ARG A 181 -13.09 8.10 18.31
CA ARG A 181 -13.36 7.80 16.90
C ARG A 181 -12.76 6.46 16.51
N VAL A 182 -13.49 5.74 15.66
CA VAL A 182 -13.00 4.50 15.05
C VAL A 182 -12.24 4.83 13.77
N ARG A 183 -11.07 4.23 13.60
CA ARG A 183 -10.26 4.32 12.38
C ARG A 183 -10.01 2.92 11.83
N TRP A 184 -10.21 2.73 10.53
CA TRP A 184 -9.88 1.49 9.84
C TRP A 184 -8.43 1.51 9.38
N ILE A 185 -7.75 0.41 9.64
CA ILE A 185 -6.33 0.25 9.42
C ILE A 185 -6.11 -1.00 8.56
N GLU A 186 -5.30 -0.86 7.51
CA GLU A 186 -4.70 -2.00 6.80
C GLU A 186 -3.27 -2.14 7.29
N SER A 187 -2.91 -3.31 7.80
CA SER A 187 -1.54 -3.65 8.18
C SER A 187 -1.03 -4.83 7.37
N ARG A 188 0.14 -4.68 6.79
CA ARG A 188 0.86 -5.72 6.06
C ARG A 188 2.10 -6.07 6.85
N LEU A 189 2.33 -7.36 7.10
CA LEU A 189 3.48 -7.81 7.89
C LEU A 189 4.19 -8.98 7.23
N ALA A 190 5.49 -9.08 7.50
CA ALA A 190 6.34 -10.18 7.12
C ALA A 190 7.26 -10.58 8.28
N THR A 191 7.53 -11.88 8.40
CA THR A 191 8.46 -12.42 9.39
C THR A 191 9.84 -12.57 8.77
N LEU A 192 10.85 -11.99 9.40
CA LEU A 192 12.25 -12.15 9.04
C LEU A 192 12.87 -13.30 9.83
N LEU A 193 13.62 -14.14 9.13
CA LEU A 193 14.24 -15.33 9.68
C LEU A 193 15.76 -15.15 9.77
N ASP A 194 16.40 -15.80 10.73
CA ASP A 194 17.85 -15.97 10.76
C ASP A 194 18.34 -17.09 9.82
N ASP A 195 19.66 -17.28 9.75
CA ASP A 195 20.31 -18.32 8.93
C ASP A 195 19.91 -19.75 9.34
N ALA A 196 19.41 -19.94 10.56
CA ALA A 196 18.88 -21.21 11.06
C ALA A 196 17.38 -21.38 10.78
N GLY A 197 16.75 -20.41 10.09
CA GLY A 197 15.34 -20.40 9.77
C GLY A 197 14.42 -20.06 10.95
N ARG A 198 14.95 -19.51 12.05
CA ARG A 198 14.18 -19.08 13.22
C ARG A 198 13.67 -17.66 13.03
N ALA A 199 12.43 -17.39 13.43
CA ALA A 199 11.87 -16.05 13.36
C ALA A 199 12.59 -15.12 14.36
N VAL A 200 13.16 -14.02 13.87
CA VAL A 200 13.91 -13.06 14.69
C VAL A 200 13.24 -11.70 14.76
N ARG A 201 12.55 -11.29 13.69
CA ARG A 201 11.87 -9.99 13.61
C ARG A 201 10.56 -10.12 12.86
N VAL A 202 9.60 -9.27 13.19
CA VAL A 202 8.41 -9.03 12.38
C VAL A 202 8.46 -7.59 11.93
N VAL A 203 8.33 -7.35 10.64
CA VAL A 203 8.29 -6.00 10.07
C VAL A 203 6.95 -5.80 9.39
N GLY A 204 6.42 -4.59 9.46
CA GLY A 204 5.18 -4.29 8.79
C GLY A 204 5.01 -2.83 8.40
N THR A 205 4.01 -2.62 7.55
CA THR A 205 3.54 -1.30 7.14
C THR A 205 2.07 -1.18 7.43
N THR A 206 1.66 0.03 7.78
CA THR A 206 0.30 0.31 8.22
C THR A 206 -0.19 1.60 7.59
N ILE A 207 -1.41 1.58 7.05
CA ILE A 207 -2.06 2.72 6.42
C ILE A 207 -3.50 2.90 6.92
N ASP A 208 -3.97 4.14 6.93
CA ASP A 208 -5.37 4.47 7.21
C ASP A 208 -6.21 4.22 5.95
N ILE A 209 -7.20 3.34 6.07
CA ILE A 209 -8.14 2.98 5.01
C ILE A 209 -9.57 3.42 5.33
N SER A 210 -9.76 4.31 6.31
CA SER A 210 -11.08 4.77 6.76
C SER A 210 -11.86 5.43 5.63
N ALA A 211 -11.24 6.36 4.90
CA ALA A 211 -11.88 7.01 3.77
C ALA A 211 -12.35 6.01 2.68
N ARG A 212 -11.57 4.94 2.47
CA ARG A 212 -11.94 3.86 1.54
C ARG A 212 -13.15 3.09 2.06
N LYS A 213 -13.14 2.66 3.32
CA LYS A 213 -14.25 1.91 3.95
C LYS A 213 -15.53 2.75 4.05
N GLU A 214 -15.41 4.04 4.35
CA GLU A 214 -16.53 4.99 4.37
C GLU A 214 -17.14 5.16 2.98
N ALA A 215 -16.31 5.29 1.94
CA ALA A 215 -16.79 5.38 0.56
C ALA A 215 -17.48 4.08 0.11
N GLU A 216 -16.90 2.92 0.43
CA GLU A 216 -17.50 1.60 0.16
C GLU A 216 -18.87 1.45 0.88
N SER A 217 -18.94 1.82 2.17
CA SER A 217 -20.17 1.77 2.96
C SER A 217 -21.24 2.74 2.45
N ALA A 218 -20.86 3.97 2.10
CA ALA A 218 -21.78 4.96 1.53
C ALA A 218 -22.32 4.51 0.17
N LEU A 219 -21.48 3.89 -0.68
CA LEU A 219 -21.89 3.32 -1.95
C LEU A 219 -22.90 2.19 -1.74
N LEU A 220 -22.61 1.27 -0.81
CA LEU A 220 -23.51 0.17 -0.47
C LEU A 220 -24.85 0.67 0.06
N SER A 221 -24.85 1.63 0.98
CA SER A 221 -26.08 2.21 1.54
C SER A 221 -26.91 2.93 0.48
N ARG A 222 -26.28 3.69 -0.43
CA ARG A 222 -26.97 4.32 -1.56
C ARG A 222 -27.55 3.27 -2.51
N PHE A 223 -26.82 2.21 -2.79
CA PHE A 223 -27.28 1.12 -3.65
C PHE A 223 -28.50 0.40 -3.03
N GLN A 224 -28.45 0.11 -1.73
CA GLN A 224 -29.59 -0.46 -0.99
C GLN A 224 -30.81 0.45 -1.06
N LEU A 225 -30.65 1.75 -0.77
CA LEU A 225 -31.75 2.72 -0.85
C LEU A 225 -32.37 2.79 -2.25
N LEU A 226 -31.56 2.77 -3.31
CA LEU A 226 -32.04 2.77 -4.69
C LEU A 226 -32.82 1.49 -5.03
N ASN A 227 -32.34 0.33 -4.59
CA ASN A 227 -33.03 -0.94 -4.80
C ASN A 227 -34.35 -0.98 -4.03
N ASP A 228 -34.37 -0.53 -2.79
CA ASP A 228 -35.59 -0.45 -1.98
C ASP A 228 -36.61 0.51 -2.60
N ALA A 229 -36.16 1.68 -3.08
CA ALA A 229 -37.02 2.63 -3.77
C ALA A 229 -37.62 2.04 -5.06
N ALA A 230 -36.81 1.38 -5.90
CA ALA A 230 -37.28 0.72 -7.12
C ALA A 230 -38.30 -0.39 -6.81
N ARG A 231 -38.03 -1.19 -5.77
CA ARG A 231 -38.94 -2.23 -5.28
C ARG A 231 -40.27 -1.68 -4.78
N LEU A 232 -40.23 -0.66 -3.92
CA LEU A 232 -41.44 -0.03 -3.39
C LEU A 232 -42.26 0.67 -4.47
N ALA A 233 -41.60 1.22 -5.49
CA ALA A 233 -42.26 1.82 -6.65
C ALA A 233 -42.77 0.78 -7.68
N GLY A 234 -42.40 -0.50 -7.54
CA GLY A 234 -42.71 -1.54 -8.52
C GLY A 234 -42.10 -1.29 -9.90
N VAL A 235 -40.92 -0.65 -9.93
CA VAL A 235 -40.19 -0.30 -11.15
C VAL A 235 -39.07 -1.30 -11.37
N GLY A 236 -39.18 -2.09 -12.41
CA GLY A 236 -38.07 -2.89 -12.95
C GLY A 236 -37.21 -2.05 -13.88
N ALA A 237 -35.92 -2.36 -13.96
CA ALA A 237 -35.02 -1.81 -14.96
C ALA A 237 -34.31 -2.92 -15.73
N TRP A 238 -33.94 -2.61 -16.97
CA TRP A 238 -33.01 -3.39 -17.76
C TRP A 238 -32.01 -2.46 -18.47
N ARG A 239 -30.79 -2.95 -18.66
CA ARG A 239 -29.72 -2.26 -19.37
C ARG A 239 -29.08 -3.23 -20.34
N TRP A 240 -28.94 -2.81 -21.59
CA TRP A 240 -28.32 -3.61 -22.63
C TRP A 240 -27.13 -2.87 -23.23
N LEU A 241 -25.96 -3.51 -23.19
CA LEU A 241 -24.75 -3.10 -23.90
C LEU A 241 -24.77 -3.76 -25.28
N ARG A 242 -25.03 -2.95 -26.32
CA ARG A 242 -25.33 -3.47 -27.67
C ARG A 242 -24.18 -4.26 -28.29
N ASN A 243 -22.95 -3.80 -28.10
CA ASN A 243 -21.76 -4.38 -28.74
C ASN A 243 -21.40 -5.76 -28.18
N ALA A 244 -21.49 -5.91 -26.87
CA ALA A 244 -21.17 -7.15 -26.17
C ALA A 244 -22.38 -8.10 -26.06
N ASP A 245 -23.56 -7.62 -26.46
CA ASP A 245 -24.87 -8.25 -26.18
C ASP A 245 -25.04 -8.68 -24.72
N GLU A 246 -24.59 -7.80 -23.80
CA GLU A 246 -24.73 -8.01 -22.36
C GLU A 246 -25.98 -7.30 -21.87
N LEU A 247 -26.97 -8.08 -21.44
CA LEU A 247 -28.18 -7.61 -20.80
C LEU A 247 -28.08 -7.82 -19.29
N VAL A 248 -28.36 -6.75 -18.55
CA VAL A 248 -28.58 -6.79 -17.10
C VAL A 248 -30.02 -6.39 -16.84
N VAL A 249 -30.74 -7.23 -16.11
CA VAL A 249 -32.08 -6.91 -15.60
C VAL A 249 -32.07 -6.87 -14.08
N THR A 250 -32.92 -6.04 -13.51
CA THR A 250 -33.13 -5.98 -12.05
C THR A 250 -34.05 -7.09 -11.58
N GLU A 251 -34.00 -7.43 -10.29
CA GLU A 251 -34.94 -8.40 -9.70
C GLU A 251 -36.41 -7.96 -9.85
N GLU A 252 -36.69 -6.66 -9.75
CA GLU A 252 -38.05 -6.15 -9.95
C GLU A 252 -38.53 -6.30 -11.39
N TRP A 253 -37.63 -6.22 -12.37
CA TRP A 253 -37.96 -6.57 -13.75
C TRP A 253 -38.34 -8.06 -13.82
N CYS A 254 -37.54 -8.96 -13.23
CA CYS A 254 -37.88 -10.38 -13.20
C CYS A 254 -39.26 -10.62 -12.57
N ARG A 255 -39.57 -9.98 -11.44
CA ARG A 255 -40.91 -10.08 -10.81
C ARG A 255 -42.03 -9.50 -11.68
N LEU A 256 -41.79 -8.37 -12.36
CA LEU A 256 -42.79 -7.74 -13.22
C LEU A 256 -43.20 -8.65 -14.39
N PHE A 257 -42.24 -9.42 -14.92
CA PHE A 257 -42.38 -10.33 -16.06
C PHE A 257 -42.51 -11.82 -15.68
N GLY A 258 -42.59 -12.14 -14.38
CA GLY A 258 -42.75 -13.53 -13.91
C GLY A 258 -41.53 -14.43 -14.14
N VAL A 259 -40.35 -13.85 -14.32
CA VAL A 259 -39.09 -14.56 -14.58
C VAL A 259 -38.41 -14.94 -13.26
N ASP A 260 -37.78 -16.11 -13.22
CA ASP A 260 -36.94 -16.51 -12.09
C ASP A 260 -35.69 -15.61 -12.01
N ALA A 261 -35.51 -14.93 -10.89
CA ALA A 261 -34.36 -14.07 -10.63
C ALA A 261 -33.02 -14.86 -10.56
N ALA A 262 -33.07 -16.18 -10.35
CA ALA A 262 -31.88 -17.03 -10.42
C ALA A 262 -31.41 -17.31 -11.87
N ALA A 263 -32.32 -17.17 -12.85
CA ALA A 263 -32.06 -17.40 -14.26
C ALA A 263 -32.60 -16.25 -15.14
N PRO A 264 -32.13 -15.01 -14.94
CA PRO A 264 -32.59 -13.87 -15.72
C PRO A 264 -32.09 -13.94 -17.17
N PRO A 265 -32.78 -13.29 -18.13
CA PRO A 265 -32.26 -13.14 -19.49
C PRO A 265 -30.93 -12.39 -19.48
N ARG A 266 -29.96 -12.87 -20.25
CA ARG A 266 -28.60 -12.31 -20.34
C ARG A 266 -28.29 -11.69 -21.70
N HIS A 267 -29.11 -11.99 -22.69
CA HIS A 267 -29.02 -11.43 -24.03
C HIS A 267 -30.31 -10.72 -24.39
N TYR A 268 -30.23 -9.70 -25.23
CA TYR A 268 -31.40 -8.88 -25.58
C TYR A 268 -32.52 -9.69 -26.25
N VAL A 269 -32.15 -10.70 -27.05
CA VAL A 269 -33.11 -11.59 -27.70
C VAL A 269 -33.94 -12.40 -26.70
N ASP A 270 -33.37 -12.75 -25.53
CA ASP A 270 -34.08 -13.50 -24.50
C ASP A 270 -35.14 -12.63 -23.82
N LEU A 271 -34.84 -11.35 -23.57
CA LEU A 271 -35.80 -10.38 -23.04
C LEU A 271 -37.01 -10.22 -23.97
N SER A 272 -36.78 -10.14 -25.28
CA SER A 272 -37.85 -9.98 -26.27
C SER A 272 -38.86 -11.14 -26.28
N ARG A 273 -38.49 -12.32 -25.77
CA ARG A 273 -39.42 -13.46 -25.62
C ARG A 273 -40.51 -13.19 -24.59
N HIS A 274 -40.25 -12.33 -23.61
CA HIS A 274 -41.20 -11.93 -22.56
C HIS A 274 -42.14 -10.79 -22.98
N ILE A 275 -42.11 -10.39 -24.25
CA ILE A 275 -43.04 -9.43 -24.85
C ILE A 275 -44.08 -10.21 -25.67
N HIS A 276 -45.34 -9.79 -25.65
CA HIS A 276 -46.41 -10.38 -26.45
C HIS A 276 -46.08 -10.34 -27.95
N ALA A 277 -46.37 -11.41 -28.68
CA ALA A 277 -45.90 -11.60 -30.06
C ALA A 277 -46.27 -10.43 -31.00
N GLU A 278 -47.47 -9.89 -30.88
CA GLU A 278 -47.95 -8.75 -31.68
C GLU A 278 -47.23 -7.43 -31.37
N ASP A 279 -46.72 -7.24 -30.15
CA ASP A 279 -46.12 -5.97 -29.72
C ASP A 279 -44.59 -5.95 -29.91
N ARG A 280 -43.97 -7.13 -30.12
CA ARG A 280 -42.51 -7.29 -30.26
C ARG A 280 -41.92 -6.39 -31.33
N ALA A 281 -42.48 -6.43 -32.54
CA ALA A 281 -41.93 -5.71 -33.69
C ALA A 281 -42.00 -4.18 -33.49
N ALA A 282 -43.12 -3.68 -32.95
CA ALA A 282 -43.31 -2.25 -32.69
C ALA A 282 -42.36 -1.76 -31.59
N ARG A 283 -42.22 -2.50 -30.49
CA ARG A 283 -41.29 -2.16 -29.41
C ARG A 283 -39.84 -2.17 -29.89
N GLU A 284 -39.45 -3.19 -30.66
CA GLU A 284 -38.09 -3.31 -31.20
C GLU A 284 -37.76 -2.14 -32.14
N ALA A 285 -38.71 -1.73 -32.98
CA ALA A 285 -38.55 -0.55 -33.83
C ALA A 285 -38.30 0.72 -32.99
N ALA A 286 -39.07 0.94 -31.92
CA ALA A 286 -38.89 2.09 -31.03
C ALA A 286 -37.51 2.09 -30.32
N VAL A 287 -37.04 0.92 -29.86
CA VAL A 287 -35.69 0.79 -29.28
C VAL A 287 -34.61 1.09 -30.31
N ASN A 288 -34.73 0.57 -31.53
CA ASN A 288 -33.78 0.82 -32.60
C ASN A 288 -33.75 2.28 -33.03
N GLU A 289 -34.91 2.93 -33.07
CA GLU A 289 -35.02 4.37 -33.33
C GLU A 289 -34.35 5.19 -32.22
N ALA A 290 -34.61 4.87 -30.94
CA ALA A 290 -33.96 5.53 -29.80
C ALA A 290 -32.43 5.39 -29.86
N LEU A 291 -31.92 4.21 -30.23
CA LEU A 291 -30.49 3.98 -30.42
C LEU A 291 -29.90 4.81 -31.57
N ALA A 292 -30.62 4.92 -32.69
CA ALA A 292 -30.18 5.69 -33.85
C ALA A 292 -30.19 7.21 -33.56
N GLN A 293 -31.23 7.70 -32.89
CA GLN A 293 -31.43 9.12 -32.60
C GLN A 293 -30.75 9.57 -31.30
N ARG A 294 -30.29 8.63 -30.45
CA ARG A 294 -29.74 8.89 -29.11
C ARG A 294 -30.74 9.65 -28.24
N ALA A 295 -31.99 9.23 -28.31
CA ALA A 295 -33.11 9.89 -27.69
C ALA A 295 -33.76 9.00 -26.62
N ASP A 296 -34.64 9.63 -25.85
CA ASP A 296 -35.53 8.95 -24.94
C ASP A 296 -36.74 8.42 -25.72
N TYR A 297 -37.28 7.29 -25.29
CA TYR A 297 -38.51 6.73 -25.86
C TYR A 297 -39.44 6.26 -24.75
N ARG A 298 -40.72 6.22 -25.08
CA ARG A 298 -41.79 5.66 -24.24
C ARG A 298 -42.60 4.70 -25.09
N VAL A 299 -42.78 3.49 -24.61
CA VAL A 299 -43.64 2.49 -25.25
C VAL A 299 -44.57 1.87 -24.22
N LEU A 300 -45.76 1.50 -24.69
CA LEU A 300 -46.76 0.75 -23.96
C LEU A 300 -46.94 -0.57 -24.69
N TYR A 301 -46.75 -1.70 -23.99
CA TYR A 301 -46.86 -3.02 -24.60
C TYR A 301 -47.36 -4.05 -23.60
N ARG A 302 -47.82 -5.20 -24.12
CA ARG A 302 -48.20 -6.36 -23.33
C ARG A 302 -46.95 -7.20 -23.04
N ALA A 303 -46.60 -7.32 -21.77
CA ALA A 303 -45.62 -8.28 -21.26
C ALA A 303 -46.28 -9.66 -21.15
N ALA A 304 -45.67 -10.67 -21.75
CA ALA A 304 -46.12 -12.06 -21.67
C ALA A 304 -45.58 -12.72 -20.40
N LEU A 305 -46.46 -13.37 -19.64
CA LEU A 305 -46.15 -14.06 -18.40
C LEU A 305 -46.05 -15.58 -18.64
N PRO A 306 -45.38 -16.36 -17.77
CA PRO A 306 -45.21 -17.81 -17.96
C PRO A 306 -46.51 -18.63 -17.92
N ASP A 307 -47.60 -18.07 -17.41
CA ASP A 307 -48.92 -18.69 -17.31
C ASP A 307 -49.81 -18.43 -18.53
N ASP A 308 -49.22 -18.04 -19.66
CA ASP A 308 -49.88 -17.62 -20.91
C ASP A 308 -50.81 -16.40 -20.76
N THR A 309 -50.73 -15.69 -19.63
CA THR A 309 -51.40 -14.39 -19.45
C THR A 309 -50.47 -13.24 -19.83
N TRP A 310 -51.02 -12.03 -19.84
CA TRP A 310 -50.23 -10.84 -20.11
C TRP A 310 -50.58 -9.69 -19.18
N ARG A 311 -49.61 -8.79 -19.02
CA ARG A 311 -49.71 -7.56 -18.24
C ARG A 311 -49.37 -6.38 -19.12
N LEU A 312 -50.08 -5.27 -18.98
CA LEU A 312 -49.70 -4.03 -19.65
C LEU A 312 -48.53 -3.36 -18.91
N VAL A 313 -47.45 -3.06 -19.65
CA VAL A 313 -46.23 -2.45 -19.14
C VAL A 313 -45.97 -1.15 -19.87
N VAL A 314 -45.59 -0.12 -19.11
CA VAL A 314 -45.00 1.11 -19.64
C VAL A 314 -43.50 0.99 -19.49
N GLU A 315 -42.78 1.18 -20.59
CA GLU A 315 -41.33 1.22 -20.64
C GLU A 315 -40.87 2.60 -21.10
N HIS A 316 -40.03 3.23 -20.27
CA HIS A 316 -39.33 4.46 -20.60
C HIS A 316 -37.86 4.15 -20.69
N GLY A 317 -37.24 4.38 -21.84
CA GLY A 317 -35.81 4.11 -22.00
C GLY A 317 -35.06 5.24 -22.64
N GLN A 318 -33.75 5.18 -22.47
CA GLN A 318 -32.81 6.17 -22.94
C GLN A 318 -31.59 5.46 -23.52
N ALA A 319 -31.21 5.84 -24.74
CA ALA A 319 -29.97 5.40 -25.37
C ALA A 319 -28.83 6.37 -25.05
N ARG A 320 -27.68 5.85 -24.63
CA ARG A 320 -26.45 6.62 -24.40
C ARG A 320 -25.26 5.99 -25.12
N VAL A 321 -24.29 6.84 -25.45
CA VAL A 321 -23.01 6.45 -26.03
C VAL A 321 -21.91 6.75 -25.04
N SER A 322 -20.91 5.87 -24.95
CA SER A 322 -19.68 6.08 -24.20
C SER A 322 -19.01 7.39 -24.63
N PRO A 323 -18.35 8.11 -23.71
CA PRO A 323 -17.54 9.29 -24.04
C PRO A 323 -16.48 9.02 -25.12
N HIS A 324 -16.05 7.77 -25.27
CA HIS A 324 -15.07 7.34 -26.26
C HIS A 324 -15.68 6.90 -27.61
N GLY A 325 -17.01 6.95 -27.76
CA GLY A 325 -17.73 6.75 -29.03
C GLY A 325 -17.99 5.29 -29.42
N ASP A 326 -17.29 4.34 -28.81
CA ASP A 326 -17.32 2.94 -29.27
C ASP A 326 -18.50 2.14 -28.71
N ASP A 327 -18.92 2.38 -27.46
CA ASP A 327 -20.00 1.63 -26.80
C ASP A 327 -21.33 2.36 -26.78
N VAL A 328 -22.38 1.68 -27.25
CA VAL A 328 -23.77 2.14 -27.14
C VAL A 328 -24.50 1.23 -26.16
N TRP A 329 -25.12 1.84 -25.15
CA TRP A 329 -26.03 1.12 -24.26
C TRP A 329 -27.37 1.82 -24.16
N ILE A 330 -28.38 1.02 -23.90
CA ILE A 330 -29.73 1.48 -23.61
C ILE A 330 -30.07 1.08 -22.19
N THR A 331 -30.72 1.98 -21.46
CA THR A 331 -31.28 1.69 -20.13
C THR A 331 -32.75 2.01 -20.20
N ALA A 332 -33.61 1.10 -19.73
CA ALA A 332 -35.03 1.38 -19.63
C ALA A 332 -35.61 0.93 -18.30
N LEU A 333 -36.64 1.66 -17.89
CA LEU A 333 -37.45 1.43 -16.71
C LEU A 333 -38.81 0.92 -17.15
N CYS A 334 -39.23 -0.18 -16.57
CA CYS A 334 -40.51 -0.85 -16.80
C CYS A 334 -41.33 -0.78 -15.53
N ARG A 335 -42.61 -0.43 -15.65
CA ARG A 335 -43.59 -0.58 -14.56
C ARG A 335 -44.92 -1.05 -15.13
N ALA A 336 -45.75 -1.63 -14.27
CA ALA A 336 -47.13 -1.91 -14.64
C ALA A 336 -47.84 -0.61 -15.06
N ALA A 337 -48.58 -0.68 -16.16
CA ALA A 337 -49.35 0.45 -16.66
C ALA A 337 -50.47 0.82 -15.68
N GLN A 338 -50.70 2.12 -15.51
CA GLN A 338 -51.82 2.65 -14.73
C GLN A 338 -52.86 3.26 -15.67
N PRO A 339 -54.12 3.48 -15.23
CA PRO A 339 -55.17 4.06 -16.08
C PRO A 339 -54.78 5.38 -16.75
N ALA A 340 -53.98 6.22 -16.08
CA ALA A 340 -53.49 7.48 -16.62
C ALA A 340 -52.55 7.31 -17.83
N ASP A 341 -51.86 6.16 -17.95
CA ASP A 341 -50.94 5.90 -19.05
C ASP A 341 -51.63 5.61 -20.39
N MET A 342 -52.91 5.22 -20.32
CA MET A 342 -53.75 4.90 -21.48
C MET A 342 -54.25 6.17 -22.20
N ASN A 343 -54.29 7.30 -21.49
CA ASN A 343 -54.82 8.57 -22.00
C ASN A 343 -53.71 9.53 -22.51
N ALA A 344 -52.44 9.15 -22.36
CA ALA A 344 -51.29 9.95 -22.78
C ALA A 344 -50.75 9.55 -24.17
N SER A 345 -51.53 8.79 -24.93
CA SER A 345 -51.23 8.33 -26.29
C SER A 345 -52.14 9.06 -27.28
N ASP A 346 -52.02 10.39 -27.35
CA ASP A 346 -52.57 11.22 -28.43
C ASP A 346 -51.47 12.14 -28.98
#